data_AF-A0A2V9QH39-F1
#
_entry.id   AF-A0A2V9QH39-F1
#
_cell.length_a   1.000
_cell.length_b   1.000
_cell.length_c   1.000
_cell.angle_alpha   90.00
_cell.angle_beta   90.00
_cell.angle_gamma   90.00
#
_symmetry.space_group_name_H-M   'P 1'
#
loop_
_entity.id
_entity.type
_entity.pdbx_description
1 polymer ?
#
loop_
_entity_poly.entity_id
_entity_poly.type
_entity_poly.pdbx_seq_one_letter_code
_entity_poly.pdbx_strand_id
1 'polypeptide(L)'
;MLDEQVLRDETSEFVNLTCRTGNVYELRTVGAVWSGYFEDFKELKKSAQKLSGATGVIGVYISINPCKLECLARCTNKVRRAKKDSLTSKADILRRETFLVDVDPVRLKDIMSTDAEKELARLTNQEIKAYRSPNRDPRKHTKSKLGFWLRTYHSFTNNRLAAANGYPEGHQDKHPGSVEAISRSRHP
;
A
#
# COMPACT_ATOMS: atom_id res chain seq x y z
N MET A 1 -4.82 8.27 23.48
CA MET A 1 -3.48 8.50 22.91
C MET A 1 -2.66 7.26 23.21
N LEU A 2 -1.96 6.69 22.22
CA LEU A 2 -1.01 5.62 22.50
C LEU A 2 0.08 6.18 23.42
N ASP A 3 0.57 5.35 24.34
CA ASP A 3 1.74 5.68 25.13
C ASP A 3 2.91 6.03 24.19
N GLU A 4 3.67 7.07 24.52
CA GLU A 4 4.77 7.56 23.70
C GLU A 4 5.84 6.48 23.52
N GLN A 5 6.02 5.62 24.53
CA GLN A 5 6.93 4.48 24.43
C GLN A 5 6.42 3.43 23.45
N VAL A 6 5.13 3.08 23.51
CA VAL A 6 4.50 2.14 22.57
C VAL A 6 4.63 2.64 21.13
N LEU A 7 4.37 3.92 20.88
CA LEU A 7 4.53 4.51 19.54
C LEU A 7 5.99 4.44 19.06
N ARG A 8 6.96 4.65 19.95
CA ARG A 8 8.39 4.53 19.60
C ARG A 8 8.77 3.11 19.20
N ASP A 9 8.27 2.12 19.91
CA ASP A 9 8.57 0.72 19.69
C ASP A 9 7.92 0.21 18.41
N GLU A 10 6.62 0.49 18.20
CA GLU A 10 5.89 0.13 16.97
C GLU A 10 6.51 0.78 15.72
N THR A 11 6.87 2.06 15.79
CA THR A 11 7.52 2.75 14.67
C THR A 11 8.87 2.11 14.33
N SER A 12 9.63 1.70 15.35
CA SER A 12 10.94 1.08 15.17
C SER A 12 10.81 -0.32 14.56
N GLU A 13 9.88 -1.13 15.06
CA GLU A 13 9.61 -2.47 14.53
C GLU A 13 9.16 -2.40 13.07
N PHE A 14 8.23 -1.49 12.76
CA PHE A 14 7.74 -1.30 11.39
C PHE A 14 8.84 -0.91 10.41
N VAL A 15 9.69 0.07 10.78
CA VAL A 15 10.82 0.49 9.92
C VAL A 15 11.85 -0.64 9.76
N ASN A 16 12.16 -1.38 10.82
CA ASN A 16 13.09 -2.52 10.72
C ASN A 16 12.53 -3.65 9.84
N LEU A 17 11.21 -3.88 9.89
CA LEU A 17 10.55 -4.90 9.07
C LEU A 17 10.59 -4.54 7.58
N THR A 18 10.29 -3.28 7.26
CA THR A 18 9.98 -2.84 5.88
C THR A 18 11.16 -2.19 5.14
N CYS A 19 12.06 -1.52 5.86
CA CYS A 19 13.18 -0.82 5.27
C CYS A 19 14.46 -1.67 5.24
N ARG A 20 15.32 -1.43 4.26
CA ARG A 20 16.64 -2.05 4.13
C ARG A 20 17.71 -0.97 4.03
N THR A 21 18.78 -1.08 4.80
CA THR A 21 19.90 -0.13 4.77
C THR A 21 20.47 0.01 3.36
N GLY A 22 20.84 1.24 2.98
CA GLY A 22 21.33 1.56 1.63
C GLY A 22 20.23 1.87 0.61
N ASN A 23 18.96 1.79 1.00
CA ASN A 23 17.82 2.22 0.19
C ASN A 23 17.24 3.54 0.70
N VAL A 24 16.49 4.22 -0.19
CA VAL A 24 15.74 5.44 0.12
C VAL A 24 14.25 5.12 0.21
N TYR A 25 13.57 5.68 1.21
CA TYR A 25 12.12 5.56 1.37
C TYR A 25 11.47 6.93 1.53
N GLU A 26 10.32 7.14 0.91
CA GLU A 26 9.52 8.34 1.14
C GLU A 26 8.70 8.16 2.41
N LEU A 27 8.69 9.14 3.30
CA LEU A 27 7.64 9.31 4.31
C LEU A 27 6.62 10.31 3.78
N ARG A 28 5.33 9.97 3.88
CA ARG A 28 4.22 10.81 3.44
C ARG A 28 3.06 10.76 4.43
N THR A 29 2.36 11.87 4.60
CA THR A 29 1.11 11.92 5.38
C THR A 29 -0.14 12.07 4.51
N VAL A 30 -1.27 11.60 5.05
CA VAL A 30 -2.63 11.83 4.50
C VAL A 30 -3.35 12.89 5.34
N GLY A 31 -4.26 13.63 4.71
CA GLY A 31 -4.85 14.84 5.26
C GLY A 31 -3.96 16.03 4.94
N ALA A 32 -3.34 16.61 5.97
CA ALA A 32 -2.36 17.66 5.80
C ALA A 32 -1.06 17.05 5.25
N VAL A 33 -0.77 17.25 3.96
CA VAL A 33 0.28 16.49 3.23
C VAL A 33 1.69 17.03 3.53
N TRP A 34 2.47 16.21 4.21
CA TRP A 34 3.91 16.33 4.42
C TRP A 34 4.61 15.21 3.67
N SER A 35 5.81 15.48 3.18
CA SER A 35 6.64 14.50 2.48
C SER A 35 8.12 14.72 2.74
N GLY A 36 8.87 13.63 2.80
CA GLY A 36 10.33 13.60 2.95
C GLY A 36 10.93 12.30 2.43
N TYR A 37 12.23 12.28 2.14
CA TYR A 37 12.92 11.11 1.60
C TYR A 37 14.09 10.76 2.51
N PHE A 38 14.21 9.48 2.88
CA PHE A 38 15.06 9.05 3.98
C PHE A 38 15.93 7.85 3.60
N GLU A 39 17.23 8.00 3.83
CA GLU A 39 18.20 6.91 3.96
C GLU A 39 18.67 6.76 5.42
N ASP A 40 18.52 7.81 6.24
CA ASP A 40 18.72 7.77 7.67
C ASP A 40 17.40 7.36 8.38
N PHE A 41 17.36 6.11 8.83
CA PHE A 41 16.16 5.57 9.49
C PHE A 41 15.96 6.09 10.91
N LYS A 42 16.97 6.70 11.54
CA LYS A 42 16.77 7.41 12.81
C LYS A 42 15.94 8.67 12.58
N GLU A 43 16.28 9.44 11.54
CA GLU A 43 15.53 10.65 11.18
C GLU A 43 14.14 10.33 10.59
N LEU A 44 14.01 9.22 9.87
CA LEU A 44 12.71 8.70 9.42
C LEU A 44 11.76 8.46 10.60
N LYS A 45 12.22 7.71 11.61
CA LYS A 45 11.41 7.36 12.79
C LYS A 45 11.01 8.60 13.59
N LYS A 46 11.95 9.51 13.84
CA LYS A 46 11.67 10.80 14.50
C LYS A 46 10.61 11.61 13.75
N SER A 47 10.74 11.68 12.42
CA SER A 47 9.78 12.40 11.57
C SER A 47 8.39 11.76 11.61
N ALA A 48 8.33 10.43 11.58
CA ALA A 48 7.07 9.69 11.67
C ALA A 48 6.37 9.91 13.01
N GLN A 49 7.11 9.82 14.13
CA GLN A 49 6.59 10.07 15.48
C GLN A 49 6.07 11.50 15.62
N LYS A 50 6.84 12.49 15.15
CA LYS A 50 6.43 13.91 15.19
C LYS A 50 5.14 14.18 14.41
N LEU A 51 4.95 13.51 13.28
CA LEU A 51 3.76 13.69 12.44
C LEU A 51 2.56 12.86 12.91
N SER A 52 2.81 11.81 13.71
CA SER A 52 1.75 10.98 14.28
C SER A 52 0.94 11.77 15.30
N GLY A 53 -0.35 11.97 15.04
CA GLY A 53 -1.22 12.79 15.87
C GLY A 53 -1.07 14.31 15.67
N ALA A 54 -0.25 14.75 14.72
CA ALA A 54 -0.14 16.18 14.40
C ALA A 54 -1.46 16.72 13.81
N THR A 55 -1.77 17.99 14.07
CA THR A 55 -3.02 18.62 13.62
C THR A 55 -3.23 18.48 12.11
N GLY A 56 -4.37 17.89 11.74
CA GLY A 56 -4.77 17.65 10.35
C GLY A 56 -4.07 16.47 9.67
N VAL A 57 -3.13 15.79 10.32
CA VAL A 57 -2.56 14.53 9.83
C VAL A 57 -3.50 13.39 10.23
N ILE A 58 -4.00 12.68 9.23
CA ILE A 58 -4.90 11.54 9.40
C ILE A 58 -4.13 10.22 9.48
N GLY A 59 -2.96 10.16 8.83
CA GLY A 59 -2.09 9.00 8.87
C GLY A 59 -0.71 9.31 8.32
N VAL A 60 0.26 8.49 8.76
CA VAL A 60 1.66 8.56 8.36
C VAL A 60 2.01 7.22 7.70
N TYR A 61 2.61 7.28 6.52
CA TYR A 61 2.95 6.11 5.73
C TYR A 61 4.35 6.28 5.15
N ILE A 62 4.99 5.17 4.82
CA ILE A 62 6.21 5.16 4.02
C ILE A 62 5.97 4.47 2.69
N SER A 63 6.79 4.76 1.68
CA SER A 63 6.84 3.94 0.48
C SER A 63 7.21 2.52 0.87
N ILE A 64 6.41 1.52 0.46
CA ILE A 64 6.69 0.12 0.83
C ILE A 64 7.92 -0.46 0.11
N ASN A 65 8.27 0.14 -1.03
CA ASN A 65 9.38 -0.23 -1.86
C ASN A 65 10.37 0.95 -1.93
N PRO A 66 11.66 0.66 -2.15
CA PRO A 66 12.68 1.71 -2.20
C PRO A 66 12.45 2.64 -3.38
N CYS A 67 12.58 3.94 -3.12
CA CYS A 67 12.69 4.99 -4.13
C CYS A 67 14.10 4.98 -4.74
N LYS A 68 14.23 5.63 -5.90
CA LYS A 68 15.53 5.95 -6.50
C LYS A 68 16.31 6.93 -5.62
N LEU A 69 17.64 6.89 -5.69
CA LEU A 69 18.51 7.71 -4.86
C LEU A 69 18.30 9.22 -5.10
N GLU A 70 18.04 9.59 -6.35
CA GLU A 70 17.78 10.95 -6.82
C GLU A 70 16.58 11.60 -6.11
N CYS A 71 15.67 10.80 -5.57
CA CYS A 71 14.55 11.30 -4.79
C CYS A 71 14.99 12.01 -3.49
N LEU A 72 16.15 11.66 -2.91
CA LEU A 72 16.69 12.36 -1.73
C LEU A 72 16.83 13.87 -1.98
N ALA A 73 17.29 14.26 -3.18
CA ALA A 73 17.49 15.67 -3.52
C ALA A 73 16.22 16.52 -3.41
N ARG A 74 15.03 15.89 -3.45
CA ARG A 74 13.76 16.59 -3.22
C ARG A 74 13.64 17.05 -1.77
N CYS A 75 13.97 16.21 -0.79
CA CYS A 75 13.89 16.54 0.63
C CYS A 75 14.64 15.51 1.52
N THR A 76 15.96 15.66 1.62
CA THR A 76 16.85 14.72 2.32
C THR A 76 16.63 14.68 3.82
N ASN A 77 16.34 13.48 4.35
CA ASN A 77 16.25 13.12 5.77
C ASN A 77 15.43 14.09 6.63
N LYS A 78 14.41 14.71 6.05
CA LYS A 78 13.48 15.62 6.72
C LYS A 78 12.16 15.68 5.97
N VAL A 79 11.15 16.23 6.62
CA VAL A 79 9.83 16.45 6.04
C VAL A 79 9.58 17.93 5.75
N ARG A 80 8.81 18.20 4.71
CA ARG A 80 8.21 19.51 4.45
C ARG A 80 6.79 19.36 3.93
N ARG A 81 6.03 20.45 3.93
CA ARG A 81 4.76 20.51 3.19
C ARG A 81 5.01 20.14 1.73
N ALA A 82 4.24 19.19 1.22
CA ALA A 82 4.39 18.74 -0.16
C ALA A 82 4.08 19.91 -1.10
N LYS A 83 4.98 20.14 -2.06
CA LYS A 83 4.69 21.00 -3.21
C LYS A 83 3.89 20.17 -4.23
N LYS A 84 3.10 20.85 -5.06
CA LYS A 84 2.45 20.20 -6.21
C LYS A 84 3.50 19.42 -7.02
N ASP A 85 3.17 18.18 -7.37
CA ASP A 85 4.02 17.26 -8.16
C ASP A 85 5.39 16.89 -7.54
N SER A 86 5.60 17.11 -6.24
CA SER A 86 6.86 16.74 -5.55
C SER A 86 6.85 15.35 -4.89
N LEU A 87 5.72 14.65 -5.00
CA LEU A 87 5.48 13.36 -4.39
C LEU A 87 6.01 12.21 -5.25
N THR A 88 6.39 11.11 -4.59
CA THR A 88 6.83 9.88 -5.26
C THR A 88 5.76 9.37 -6.22
N SER A 89 6.16 9.18 -7.47
CA SER A 89 5.40 8.55 -8.55
C SER A 89 5.84 7.10 -8.77
N LYS A 90 5.16 6.37 -9.66
CA LYS A 90 5.57 5.01 -10.03
C LYS A 90 6.97 4.97 -10.65
N ALA A 91 7.38 6.01 -11.38
CA ALA A 91 8.69 6.09 -12.03
C ALA A 91 9.84 6.36 -11.05
N ASP A 92 9.51 6.80 -9.83
CA ASP A 92 10.46 7.06 -8.75
C ASP A 92 10.78 5.80 -7.93
N ILE A 93 10.01 4.72 -8.08
CA ILE A 93 10.28 3.44 -7.40
C ILE A 93 11.43 2.73 -8.10
N LEU A 94 12.48 2.40 -7.34
CA LEU A 94 13.70 1.78 -7.86
C LEU A 94 13.46 0.34 -8.29
N ARG A 95 12.81 -0.45 -7.43
CA ARG A 95 12.45 -1.85 -7.66
C ARG A 95 11.36 -2.28 -6.69
N ARG A 96 10.72 -3.42 -6.96
CA ARG A 96 9.80 -4.05 -6.01
C ARG A 96 10.58 -5.10 -5.19
N GLU A 97 10.66 -4.89 -3.89
CA GLU A 97 11.29 -5.83 -2.95
C GLU A 97 10.26 -6.49 -2.05
N THR A 98 9.25 -5.72 -1.66
CA THR A 98 8.23 -6.15 -0.71
C THR A 98 6.88 -6.27 -1.41
N PHE A 99 6.25 -7.42 -1.19
CA PHE A 99 4.87 -7.67 -1.57
C PHE A 99 4.04 -7.86 -0.31
N LEU A 100 3.13 -6.92 -0.06
CA LEU A 100 2.14 -7.06 1.00
C LEU A 100 1.03 -7.99 0.52
N VAL A 101 0.68 -8.91 1.41
CA VAL A 101 -0.39 -9.87 1.26
C VAL A 101 -1.39 -9.55 2.35
N ASP A 102 -2.56 -9.08 1.93
CA ASP A 102 -3.69 -8.83 2.80
C ASP A 102 -4.59 -10.07 2.83
N VAL A 103 -4.88 -10.58 4.03
CA VAL A 103 -5.63 -11.83 4.23
C VAL A 103 -6.85 -11.53 5.07
N ASP A 104 -7.93 -11.18 4.38
CA ASP A 104 -9.18 -10.79 5.00
C ASP A 104 -10.30 -11.80 4.71
N PRO A 105 -11.16 -12.09 5.71
CA PRO A 105 -12.37 -12.86 5.48
C PRO A 105 -13.34 -12.07 4.60
N VAL A 106 -14.13 -12.79 3.80
CA VAL A 106 -15.28 -12.17 3.11
C VAL A 106 -16.34 -11.86 4.17
N ARG A 107 -16.52 -10.57 4.48
CA ARG A 107 -17.51 -10.08 5.45
C ARG A 107 -18.28 -8.86 4.93
N LEU A 108 -19.41 -8.58 5.56
CA LEU A 108 -20.15 -7.33 5.33
C LEU A 108 -19.28 -6.13 5.69
N LYS A 109 -19.45 -5.05 4.93
CA LYS A 109 -18.74 -3.79 5.16
C LYS A 109 -19.06 -3.24 6.54
N ASP A 110 -18.06 -2.63 7.19
CA ASP A 110 -18.19 -1.94 8.47
C ASP A 110 -18.57 -2.83 9.68
N ILE A 111 -18.46 -4.16 9.54
CA ILE A 111 -18.62 -5.13 10.65
C ILE A 111 -17.26 -5.66 11.09
N MET A 112 -17.00 -5.73 12.40
CA MET A 112 -15.77 -6.30 12.95
C MET A 112 -15.67 -7.80 12.66
N SER A 113 -14.46 -8.29 12.37
CA SER A 113 -14.22 -9.73 12.21
C SER A 113 -14.43 -10.47 13.53
N THR A 114 -15.10 -11.62 13.45
CA THR A 114 -15.24 -12.59 14.55
C THR A 114 -13.90 -13.25 14.86
N ASP A 115 -13.77 -13.86 16.04
CA ASP A 115 -12.52 -14.55 16.41
C ASP A 115 -12.24 -15.77 15.54
N ALA A 116 -13.29 -16.48 15.10
CA ALA A 116 -13.16 -17.57 14.13
C ALA A 116 -12.60 -17.10 12.78
N GLU A 117 -13.07 -15.95 12.29
CA GLU A 117 -12.56 -15.36 11.05
C GLU A 117 -11.10 -14.89 11.18
N LYS A 118 -10.72 -14.31 12.32
CA LYS A 118 -9.32 -13.93 12.60
C LYS A 118 -8.40 -15.15 12.63
N GLU A 119 -8.84 -16.21 13.30
CA GLU A 119 -8.06 -17.45 13.38
C GLU A 119 -7.88 -18.10 12.00
N LEU A 120 -8.94 -18.08 11.18
CA LEU A 120 -8.87 -18.59 9.82
C LEU A 120 -7.96 -17.73 8.91
N ALA A 121 -7.96 -16.41 9.08
CA ALA A 121 -7.01 -15.52 8.42
C ALA A 121 -5.56 -15.84 8.81
N ARG A 122 -5.32 -16.12 10.11
CA ARG A 122 -4.01 -16.53 10.64
C ARG A 122 -3.52 -17.83 9.99
N LEU A 123 -4.39 -18.85 9.92
CA LEU A 123 -4.08 -20.13 9.27
C LEU A 123 -3.79 -19.95 7.77
N THR A 124 -4.62 -19.18 7.07
CA THR A 124 -4.40 -18.86 5.64
C THR A 124 -3.06 -18.16 5.41
N ASN A 125 -2.67 -17.24 6.30
CA ASN A 125 -1.36 -16.59 6.27
C ASN A 125 -0.20 -17.59 6.43
N GLN A 126 -0.35 -18.59 7.30
CA GLN A 126 0.65 -19.65 7.46
C GLN A 126 0.77 -20.52 6.20
N GLU A 127 -0.34 -20.86 5.56
CA GLU A 127 -0.35 -21.57 4.28
C GLU A 127 0.34 -20.78 3.16
N ILE A 128 0.06 -19.48 3.04
CA ILE A 128 0.69 -18.61 2.04
C ILE A 128 2.21 -18.52 2.27
N LYS A 129 2.65 -18.43 3.54
CA LYS A 129 4.08 -18.47 3.88
C LYS A 129 4.72 -19.79 3.47
N ALA A 130 4.05 -20.91 3.69
CA ALA A 130 4.52 -22.23 3.26
C ALA A 130 4.52 -22.42 1.74
N TYR A 131 3.58 -21.81 1.02
CA TYR A 131 3.45 -21.89 -0.45
C TYR A 131 4.65 -21.28 -1.20
N ARG A 132 5.44 -20.40 -0.56
CA ARG A 132 6.69 -19.84 -1.12
C ARG A 132 7.83 -20.87 -1.11
N SER A 133 7.66 -21.98 -1.83
CA SER A 133 8.74 -22.85 -2.29
C SER A 133 9.32 -22.34 -3.63
N PRO A 134 10.63 -22.49 -3.88
CA PRO A 134 11.38 -21.77 -4.93
C PRO A 134 10.96 -22.03 -6.39
N ASN A 135 10.02 -22.94 -6.66
CA ASN A 135 9.71 -23.43 -8.01
C ASN A 135 8.33 -22.99 -8.57
N ARG A 136 7.69 -21.93 -8.06
CA ARG A 136 6.41 -21.46 -8.63
C ARG A 136 6.32 -19.96 -8.87
N ASP A 137 5.75 -19.65 -10.03
CA ASP A 137 5.48 -18.31 -10.54
C ASP A 137 4.46 -17.54 -9.67
N PRO A 138 4.82 -16.39 -9.10
CA PRO A 138 3.95 -15.58 -8.23
C PRO A 138 2.78 -14.90 -8.97
N ARG A 139 2.69 -15.01 -10.30
CA ARG A 139 1.59 -14.43 -11.11
C ARG A 139 0.27 -15.18 -11.00
N LYS A 140 0.24 -16.38 -10.40
CA LYS A 140 -0.99 -17.18 -10.26
C LYS A 140 -1.78 -16.73 -9.03
N HIS A 141 -2.85 -15.99 -9.28
CA HIS A 141 -3.90 -15.71 -8.31
C HIS A 141 -4.66 -17.00 -8.03
N THR A 142 -4.72 -17.41 -6.77
CA THR A 142 -5.59 -18.50 -6.32
C THR A 142 -6.53 -17.96 -5.26
N LYS A 143 -7.85 -18.12 -5.45
CA LYS A 143 -8.79 -18.13 -4.32
C LYS A 143 -8.29 -19.18 -3.35
N SER A 144 -8.10 -18.85 -2.07
CA SER A 144 -7.92 -19.91 -1.09
C SER A 144 -9.21 -20.74 -1.06
N LYS A 145 -9.09 -22.05 -0.83
CA LYS A 145 -10.27 -22.93 -0.67
C LYS A 145 -11.15 -22.52 0.52
N LEU A 146 -10.68 -21.59 1.34
CA LEU A 146 -11.29 -21.10 2.58
C LEU A 146 -12.01 -19.74 2.41
N GLY A 147 -12.10 -19.19 1.20
CA GLY A 147 -12.89 -17.98 0.93
C GLY A 147 -12.19 -16.65 1.21
N PHE A 148 -10.85 -16.61 1.26
CA PHE A 148 -10.09 -15.36 1.43
C PHE A 148 -9.70 -14.75 0.09
N TRP A 149 -9.71 -13.43 0.03
CA TRP A 149 -9.14 -12.70 -1.11
C TRP A 149 -7.69 -12.37 -0.82
N LEU A 150 -6.79 -12.91 -1.65
CA LEU A 150 -5.41 -12.47 -1.70
C LEU A 150 -5.33 -11.18 -2.54
N ARG A 151 -5.27 -10.02 -1.89
CA ARG A 151 -5.02 -8.77 -2.61
C ARG A 151 -3.51 -8.55 -2.74
N THR A 152 -3.00 -8.68 -3.97
CA THR A 152 -1.64 -8.22 -4.28
C THR A 152 -1.74 -6.82 -4.89
N TYR A 153 -1.05 -5.83 -4.31
CA TYR A 153 -1.00 -4.48 -4.89
C TYR A 153 -0.06 -4.47 -6.10
N HIS A 154 -0.63 -4.70 -7.29
CA HIS A 154 0.06 -4.56 -8.57
C HIS A 154 -0.51 -3.38 -9.36
N SER A 155 0.34 -2.41 -9.68
CA SER A 155 0.07 -1.52 -10.81
C SER A 155 1.25 -1.59 -11.78
N PHE A 156 1.03 -2.24 -12.92
CA PHE A 156 1.93 -2.17 -14.06
C PHE A 156 1.32 -1.19 -15.06
N THR A 157 2.04 -0.11 -15.38
CA THR A 157 1.87 0.54 -16.69
C THR A 157 2.65 -0.31 -17.68
N ASN A 158 1.94 -1.15 -18.43
CA ASN A 158 2.52 -1.88 -19.55
C ASN A 158 2.97 -0.87 -20.61
N ASN A 159 4.27 -0.61 -20.71
CA ASN A 159 4.84 0.05 -21.89
C ASN A 159 5.81 -0.87 -22.63
N ARG A 160 5.42 -2.14 -22.80
CA ARG A 160 6.09 -3.10 -23.69
C ARG A 160 5.15 -4.02 -24.48
N LEU A 161 3.88 -3.64 -24.63
CA LEU A 161 2.96 -4.29 -25.59
C LEU A 161 2.21 -3.27 -26.47
N ALA A 162 2.79 -2.10 -26.70
CA ALA A 162 2.40 -1.19 -27.77
C ALA A 162 3.39 -1.34 -28.93
N ALA A 163 3.36 -2.49 -29.61
CA ALA A 163 4.03 -2.70 -30.91
C ALA A 163 3.58 -3.95 -31.67
N ALA A 164 2.83 -4.89 -31.05
CA ALA A 164 2.58 -6.19 -31.71
C ALA A 164 1.14 -6.46 -32.14
N ASN A 165 0.08 -5.86 -31.57
CA ASN A 165 -1.29 -6.27 -31.88
C ASN A 165 -2.29 -5.10 -31.84
N GLY A 166 -2.21 -4.18 -32.80
CA GLY A 166 -3.04 -2.97 -32.95
C GLY A 166 -4.43 -3.00 -32.29
N TYR A 167 -4.54 -2.45 -31.08
CA TYR A 167 -5.80 -2.13 -30.41
C TYR A 167 -5.83 -0.63 -30.07
N PRO A 168 -6.96 0.07 -30.27
CA PRO A 168 -7.03 1.53 -30.19
C PRO A 168 -7.02 2.03 -28.75
N GLU A 169 -6.50 3.25 -28.58
CA GLU A 169 -6.44 3.97 -27.32
C GLU A 169 -7.84 4.29 -26.76
N GLY A 170 -7.98 4.14 -25.43
CA GLY A 170 -9.03 4.82 -24.66
C GLY A 170 -10.12 3.91 -24.12
N HIS A 171 -9.97 3.46 -22.87
CA HIS A 171 -11.11 3.22 -21.99
C HIS A 171 -10.75 3.60 -20.56
N GLN A 172 -11.44 4.62 -20.04
CA GLN A 172 -11.46 4.98 -18.63
C GLN A 172 -12.20 3.88 -17.86
N ASP A 173 -11.54 3.27 -16.86
CA ASP A 173 -12.18 2.35 -15.94
C ASP A 173 -13.19 3.11 -15.07
N LYS A 174 -14.46 3.05 -15.45
CA LYS A 174 -15.60 3.37 -14.59
C LYS A 174 -15.91 2.15 -13.74
N HIS A 175 -15.78 2.29 -12.42
CA HIS A 175 -16.33 1.34 -11.45
C HIS A 175 -17.85 1.19 -11.65
N PRO A 176 -18.41 -0.01 -11.85
CA PRO A 176 -19.83 -0.27 -11.61
C PRO A 176 -19.97 -0.72 -10.15
N GLY A 177 -20.94 -0.31 -9.35
CA GLY A 177 -22.09 0.54 -9.53
C GLY A 177 -22.88 0.41 -8.22
N SER A 178 -23.24 1.52 -7.60
CA SER A 178 -24.19 1.56 -6.48
C SER A 178 -25.16 2.70 -6.72
N VAL A 179 -26.20 2.44 -7.52
CA VAL A 179 -27.47 3.18 -7.48
C VAL A 179 -28.53 2.32 -8.17
N GLU A 180 -29.36 1.65 -7.38
CA GLU A 180 -30.72 1.32 -7.81
C GLU A 180 -31.58 2.57 -7.56
N ALA A 181 -32.11 3.14 -8.64
CA ALA A 181 -33.25 4.05 -8.54
C ALA A 181 -34.05 4.08 -9.87
N ILE A 182 -35.26 3.53 -9.80
CA ILE A 182 -36.53 4.13 -10.26
C ILE A 182 -37.03 3.83 -11.69
N SER A 183 -38.28 3.32 -11.72
CA SER A 183 -39.44 3.79 -12.53
C SER A 183 -40.01 2.91 -13.66
N ARG A 184 -41.18 2.32 -13.31
CA ARG A 184 -42.49 2.38 -13.99
C ARG A 184 -42.56 1.95 -15.47
N SER A 185 -43.22 0.81 -15.66
CA SER A 185 -43.88 0.40 -16.90
C SER A 185 -45.03 1.35 -17.28
N ARG A 186 -45.15 1.65 -18.58
CA ARG A 186 -46.43 2.03 -19.20
C ARG A 186 -46.73 1.04 -20.31
N HIS A 187 -48.01 0.65 -20.35
CA HIS A 187 -48.66 -0.20 -21.34
C HIS A 187 -48.56 0.32 -22.78
N PRO A 188 -48.88 -0.53 -23.78
CA PRO A 188 -49.54 -0.06 -25.00
C PRO A 188 -50.98 0.41 -24.72
#